data_AF-A0A4Q0VN47-F1
#
_entry.id   AF-A0A4Q0VN47-F1
#
_cell.length_a   1.000
_cell.length_b   1.000
_cell.length_c   1.000
_cell.angle_alpha   90.00
_cell.angle_beta   90.00
_cell.angle_gamma   90.00
#
_symmetry.space_group_name_H-M   'P 1'
#
loop_
_entity.id
_entity.type
_entity.pdbx_description
1 polymer ?
#
loop_
_entity_poly.entity_id
_entity_poly.type
_entity_poly.pdbx_seq_one_letter_code
_entity_poly.pdbx_strand_id
1 'polypeptide(L)'
;MELEIKQRKIGKLQTLSGLISFLVGLISLAVLNVTLLLKTEEFPAFFLFQLPILGFFLGVIGLFTRNRSRLYAWWGIGLNSFILVFTILMFILAYTINAKP
;
A
#
# COMPACT_ATOMS: atom_id res chain seq x y z
N MET A 1 -47.20 5.97 -16.45
CA MET A 1 -45.77 5.60 -16.59
C MET A 1 -45.13 5.95 -15.26
N GLU A 2 -45.02 4.97 -14.38
CA GLU A 2 -44.43 5.16 -13.06
C GLU A 2 -42.94 5.39 -13.25
N LEU A 3 -42.50 6.61 -12.98
CA LEU A 3 -41.09 6.97 -13.06
C LEU A 3 -40.39 6.34 -11.86
N GLU A 4 -39.87 5.13 -12.08
CA GLU A 4 -38.91 4.51 -11.17
C GLU A 4 -37.68 5.44 -11.06
N ILE A 5 -37.68 6.28 -10.03
CA ILE A 5 -36.52 7.07 -9.65
C ILE A 5 -35.48 6.08 -9.16
N LYS A 6 -34.65 5.60 -10.08
CA LYS A 6 -33.47 4.76 -9.83
C LYS A 6 -32.58 5.52 -8.85
N GLN A 7 -32.74 5.21 -7.56
CA GLN A 7 -31.92 5.81 -6.52
C GLN A 7 -30.46 5.52 -6.85
N ARG A 8 -29.71 6.55 -7.26
CA ARG A 8 -28.27 6.47 -7.45
C ARG A 8 -27.71 5.98 -6.13
N LYS A 9 -27.15 4.77 -6.12
CA LYS A 9 -26.44 4.20 -4.97
C LYS A 9 -25.42 5.23 -4.52
N ILE A 10 -25.74 5.98 -3.47
CA ILE A 10 -24.80 6.86 -2.78
C ILE A 10 -23.68 5.91 -2.32
N GLY A 11 -22.54 5.98 -3.01
CA GLY A 11 -21.45 5.02 -2.83
C GLY A 11 -21.10 4.90 -1.37
N LYS A 12 -20.92 3.67 -0.86
CA LYS A 12 -20.45 3.45 0.51
C LYS A 12 -19.15 4.23 0.69
N LEU A 13 -19.21 5.29 1.49
CA LEU A 13 -18.05 6.05 1.94
C LEU A 13 -16.97 5.07 2.40
N GLN A 14 -15.73 5.31 1.95
CA GLN A 14 -14.59 4.46 2.29
C GLN A 14 -14.11 4.75 3.71
N THR A 15 -13.32 3.83 4.26
CA THR A 15 -12.65 4.05 5.53
C THR A 15 -11.50 5.04 5.32
N LEU A 16 -11.40 6.05 6.19
CA LEU A 16 -10.25 6.98 6.17
C LEU A 16 -8.94 6.22 6.37
N SER A 17 -8.92 5.23 7.26
CA SER A 17 -7.74 4.36 7.46
C SER A 17 -7.37 3.57 6.21
N GLY A 18 -8.34 3.03 5.48
CA GLY A 18 -8.10 2.34 4.21
C GLY A 18 -7.61 3.29 3.11
N LEU A 19 -8.16 4.50 3.03
CA LEU A 19 -7.67 5.54 2.11
C LEU A 19 -6.22 5.91 2.43
N ILE A 20 -5.89 6.17 3.69
CA ILE A 20 -4.53 6.53 4.10
C ILE A 20 -3.57 5.37 3.83
N SER A 21 -3.95 4.14 4.17
CA SER A 21 -3.18 2.92 3.83
C SER A 21 -2.87 2.82 2.34
N PHE A 22 -3.85 3.08 1.49
CA PHE A 22 -3.70 3.06 0.05
C PHE A 22 -2.77 4.17 -0.47
N LEU A 23 -2.94 5.42 0.01
CA LEU A 23 -2.07 6.54 -0.36
C LEU A 23 -0.63 6.33 0.08
N VAL A 24 -0.42 5.84 1.30
CA VAL A 24 0.89 5.45 1.83
C VAL A 24 1.55 4.40 0.91
N GLY A 25 0.79 3.36 0.51
CA GLY A 25 1.28 2.35 -0.42
C GLY A 25 1.64 2.92 -1.79
N LEU A 26 0.85 3.85 -2.34
CA LEU A 26 1.15 4.53 -3.60
C LEU A 26 2.42 5.38 -3.51
N ILE A 27 2.58 6.14 -2.42
CA ILE A 27 3.77 6.98 -2.21
C ILE A 27 5.02 6.09 -2.09
N SER A 28 4.98 5.05 -1.26
CA SER A 28 6.09 4.11 -1.14
C SER A 28 6.41 3.42 -2.46
N LEU A 29 5.40 3.02 -3.23
CA LEU A 29 5.61 2.40 -4.54
C LEU A 29 6.26 3.39 -5.52
N ALA A 30 5.80 4.64 -5.56
CA ALA A 30 6.37 5.67 -6.41
C ALA A 30 7.83 5.94 -6.05
N VAL A 31 8.14 6.12 -4.77
CA VAL A 31 9.51 6.31 -4.28
C VAL A 31 10.39 5.11 -4.67
N LEU A 32 9.94 3.88 -4.38
CA LEU A 32 10.66 2.67 -4.74
C LEU A 32 11.02 2.63 -6.23
N ASN A 33 10.06 2.93 -7.11
CA ASN A 33 10.30 2.94 -8.55
C ASN A 33 11.26 4.06 -8.98
N VAL A 34 11.12 5.28 -8.43
CA VAL A 34 12.05 6.39 -8.71
C VAL A 34 13.47 6.02 -8.31
N THR A 35 13.65 5.45 -7.12
CA THR A 35 14.98 5.07 -6.62
C THR A 35 15.61 3.96 -7.46
N LEU A 36 14.81 2.98 -7.93
CA LEU A 36 15.28 1.97 -8.89
C LEU A 36 15.67 2.57 -10.25
N LEU A 37 14.90 3.54 -10.75
CA LEU A 37 15.17 4.22 -12.02
C LEU A 37 16.44 5.08 -11.97
N LEU A 38 16.63 5.81 -10.87
CA LEU A 38 17.78 6.69 -10.67
C LEU A 38 19.05 5.95 -10.24
N LYS A 39 18.95 4.67 -9.86
CA LYS A 39 20.06 3.85 -9.35
C LYS A 39 20.85 4.51 -8.22
N THR A 40 20.16 5.26 -7.38
CA THR A 40 20.77 5.90 -6.21
C THR A 40 21.16 4.84 -5.19
N GLU A 41 22.37 4.91 -4.65
CA GLU A 41 22.85 3.91 -3.67
C GLU A 41 22.20 4.09 -2.29
N GLU A 42 21.76 5.30 -1.96
CA GLU A 42 21.08 5.59 -0.70
C GLU A 42 19.56 5.43 -0.85
N PHE A 43 19.06 4.25 -0.48
CA PHE A 43 17.62 4.00 -0.38
C PHE A 43 17.13 4.38 1.03
N PRO A 44 16.19 5.33 1.16
CA PRO A 44 15.69 5.72 2.48
C PRO A 44 14.82 4.60 3.06
N ALA A 45 15.38 3.88 4.03
CA ALA A 45 14.75 2.72 4.69
C ALA A 45 13.33 3.02 5.19
N PHE A 46 13.08 4.26 5.63
CA PHE A 46 11.77 4.75 6.05
C PHE A 46 10.66 4.46 5.03
N PHE A 47 10.90 4.72 3.74
CA PHE A 47 9.89 4.58 2.69
C PHE A 47 9.68 3.13 2.23
N LEU A 48 10.66 2.25 2.47
CA LEU A 48 10.61 0.84 2.06
C LEU A 48 10.13 -0.10 3.16
N PHE A 49 10.40 0.23 4.42
CA PHE A 49 10.04 -0.61 5.56
C PHE A 49 8.99 0.06 6.44
N GLN A 50 9.34 1.16 7.11
CA GLN A 50 8.47 1.77 8.13
C GLN A 50 7.12 2.23 7.54
N LEU A 51 7.15 2.93 6.40
CA LEU A 51 5.97 3.51 5.78
C LEU A 51 5.03 2.40 5.24
N PRO A 52 5.53 1.36 4.53
CA PRO A 52 4.70 0.23 4.13
C PRO A 52 4.18 -0.61 5.31
N ILE A 53 4.95 -0.79 6.38
CA ILE A 53 4.47 -1.48 7.60
C ILE A 53 3.30 -0.71 8.22
N LEU A 54 3.45 0.61 8.38
CA LEU A 54 2.37 1.47 8.89
C LEU A 54 1.14 1.40 7.96
N GLY A 55 1.36 1.49 6.65
CA GLY A 55 0.31 1.37 5.64
C GLY A 55 -0.42 0.04 5.71
N PHE A 56 0.30 -1.07 5.88
CA PHE A 56 -0.27 -2.40 6.04
C PHE A 56 -1.20 -2.46 7.26
N PHE A 57 -0.73 -2.03 8.44
CA PHE A 57 -1.55 -2.03 9.65
C PHE A 57 -2.77 -1.13 9.54
N LEU A 58 -2.64 0.06 8.94
CA LEU A 58 -3.78 0.95 8.67
C LEU A 58 -4.82 0.30 7.76
N GLY A 59 -4.36 -0.47 6.76
CA GLY A 59 -5.23 -1.22 5.87
C GLY A 59 -5.97 -2.32 6.60
N VAL A 60 -5.27 -3.07 7.46
CA VAL A 60 -5.87 -4.11 8.33
C VAL A 60 -6.95 -3.49 9.24
N ILE A 61 -6.65 -2.38 9.92
CA ILE A 61 -7.63 -1.64 10.75
C ILE A 61 -8.83 -1.17 9.88
N GLY A 62 -8.56 -0.74 8.64
CA GLY A 62 -9.57 -0.37 7.67
C GLY A 62 -10.52 -1.50 7.26
N LEU A 63 -10.10 -2.77 7.35
CA LEU A 63 -10.99 -3.91 7.08
C LEU A 63 -12.01 -4.14 8.19
N PHE A 64 -11.63 -3.92 9.46
CA PHE A 64 -12.48 -4.15 10.62
C PHE A 64 -13.48 -3.02 10.89
N THR A 65 -13.38 -1.89 10.19
CA THR A 65 -14.30 -0.76 10.37
C THR A 65 -15.69 -1.08 9.75
N ARG A 66 -16.76 -0.97 10.56
CA ARG A 66 -18.14 -1.34 10.17
C ARG A 66 -18.78 -0.33 9.22
N ASN A 67 -19.68 -0.80 8.34
CA ASN A 67 -20.53 0.00 7.43
C ASN A 67 -19.83 0.88 6.35
N ARG A 68 -18.52 0.71 6.10
CA ARG A 68 -17.78 1.44 5.07
C ARG A 68 -17.29 0.53 3.95
N SER A 69 -16.95 1.11 2.79
CA SER A 69 -16.33 0.35 1.70
C SER A 69 -14.90 -0.07 2.06
N ARG A 70 -14.59 -1.35 1.89
CA ARG A 70 -13.29 -1.97 2.21
C ARG A 70 -12.31 -1.99 1.04
N LEU A 71 -12.69 -1.41 -0.10
CA LEU A 71 -11.90 -1.49 -1.34
C LEU A 71 -10.49 -0.92 -1.17
N TYR A 72 -10.35 0.28 -0.60
CA TYR A 72 -9.03 0.87 -0.36
C TYR A 72 -8.25 0.18 0.74
N ALA A 73 -8.91 -0.44 1.72
CA ALA A 73 -8.22 -1.27 2.70
C ALA A 73 -7.56 -2.49 2.04
N TRP A 74 -8.26 -3.18 1.14
CA TRP A 74 -7.69 -4.29 0.37
C TRP A 74 -6.55 -3.85 -0.55
N TRP A 75 -6.75 -2.76 -1.30
CA TRP A 75 -5.68 -2.22 -2.16
C TRP A 75 -4.47 -1.75 -1.36
N GLY A 76 -4.70 -1.06 -0.25
CA GLY A 76 -3.64 -0.62 0.66
C GLY A 76 -2.86 -1.81 1.22
N ILE A 77 -3.54 -2.85 1.73
CA ILE A 77 -2.86 -4.08 2.19
C ILE A 77 -2.05 -4.70 1.06
N GLY A 78 -2.63 -4.85 -0.14
CA GLY A 78 -1.96 -5.45 -1.28
C GLY A 78 -0.69 -4.72 -1.69
N LEU A 79 -0.77 -3.39 -1.86
CA LEU A 79 0.37 -2.56 -2.24
C LEU A 79 1.47 -2.59 -1.18
N ASN A 80 1.13 -2.38 0.09
CA ASN A 80 2.10 -2.35 1.16
C ASN A 80 2.77 -3.73 1.36
N SER A 81 2.01 -4.82 1.27
CA SER A 81 2.56 -6.18 1.35
C SER A 81 3.49 -6.48 0.18
N PHE A 82 3.10 -6.09 -1.04
CA PHE A 82 3.92 -6.26 -2.23
C PHE A 82 5.27 -5.57 -2.08
N ILE A 83 5.28 -4.32 -1.61
CA ILE A 83 6.51 -3.55 -1.38
C ILE A 83 7.40 -4.26 -0.35
N LEU A 84 6.84 -4.70 0.78
CA LEU A 84 7.61 -5.40 1.82
C LEU A 84 8.23 -6.70 1.30
N VAL A 85 7.45 -7.52 0.60
CA VAL A 85 7.96 -8.75 -0.01
C VAL A 85 9.05 -8.45 -1.02
N PHE A 86 8.83 -7.46 -1.89
CA PHE A 86 9.83 -7.03 -2.87
C PHE A 86 11.13 -6.61 -2.19
N THR A 87 11.07 -5.78 -1.14
CA THR A 87 12.25 -5.30 -0.43
C THR A 87 12.99 -6.43 0.27
N ILE A 88 12.28 -7.38 0.89
CA ILE A 88 12.88 -8.57 1.51
C ILE A 88 13.61 -9.41 0.46
N LEU A 89 12.98 -9.66 -0.70
CA LEU A 89 13.60 -10.40 -1.80
C LEU A 89 14.84 -9.68 -2.32
N MET A 90 14.78 -8.36 -2.49
CA MET A 90 15.93 -7.54 -2.90
C MET A 90 17.10 -7.69 -1.93
N PHE A 91 16.84 -7.65 -0.62
CA PHE A 91 17.87 -7.84 0.41
C PHE A 91 18.49 -9.24 0.36
N ILE A 92 17.66 -10.29 0.28
CA ILE A 92 18.13 -11.69 0.22
C ILE A 92 19.00 -11.91 -1.02
N LEU A 93 18.55 -11.41 -2.19
CA LEU A 93 19.29 -11.52 -3.44
C LEU A 93 20.60 -10.74 -3.38
N ALA A 94 20.59 -9.52 -2.85
CA ALA A 94 21.80 -8.71 -2.69
C ALA A 94 22.83 -9.42 -1.78
N TYR A 95 22.37 -9.98 -0.66
CA TYR A 95 23.23 -10.73 0.26
C TYR A 95 23.77 -12.03 -0.35
N THR A 96 22.97 -12.71 -1.17
CA THR A 96 23.39 -13.97 -1.83
C THR A 96 24.41 -13.72 -2.94
N ILE A 97 24.27 -12.62 -3.70
CA ILE A 97 25.13 -12.30 -4.83
C ILE A 97 26.46 -11.68 -4.36
N ASN A 98 26.44 -10.87 -3.30
CA ASN A 98 27.62 -10.22 -2.75
C ASN A 98 27.73 -10.50 -1.25
N ALA A 99 27.87 -11.78 -0.90
CA ALA A 99 28.14 -12.24 0.45
C ALA A 99 29.56 -11.80 0.87
N LYS A 100 29.74 -10.52 1.19
CA LYS A 100 30.89 -10.11 2.00
C LYS A 100 30.63 -10.56 3.44
N PRO A 101 31.59 -11.24 4.09
CA PRO A 101 31.45 -11.64 5.49
C PRO A 101 31.21 -10.44 6.41
#